data_AF-A0A355BS24-F1
#
_entry.id   AF-A0A355BS24-F1
#
_cell.length_a   1.000
_cell.length_b   1.000
_cell.length_c   1.000
_cell.angle_alpha   90.00
_cell.angle_beta   90.00
_cell.angle_gamma   90.00
#
_symmetry.space_group_name_H-M   'P 1'
#
loop_
_entity.id
_entity.type
_entity.pdbx_description
1 polymer ?
#
loop_
_entity_poly.entity_id
_entity_poly.type
_entity_poly.pdbx_seq_one_letter_code
_entity_poly.pdbx_strand_id
1 'polypeptide(L)'
;NLHIRPDGSTRYNPEPDFRFVLISKFLSVENEFTIREGLLLNAYFQLKKWAQSDEQAFGLDKSDVEVESVPLIYHQAESVELVRTK
;
A
#
# COMPACT_ATOMS: atom_id res chain seq x y z
N ASN A 1 5.45 -34.90 -9.96
CA ASN A 1 4.86 -34.23 -11.14
C ASN A 1 3.48 -33.71 -10.78
N LEU A 2 3.43 -32.57 -10.08
CA LEU A 2 2.18 -31.88 -9.76
C LEU A 2 1.71 -31.18 -11.05
N HIS A 3 0.51 -31.51 -11.51
CA HIS A 3 -0.15 -30.80 -12.59
C HIS A 3 -0.60 -29.44 -12.06
N ILE A 4 0.32 -28.47 -12.09
CA ILE A 4 0.03 -27.07 -11.81
C ILE A 4 -0.74 -26.54 -13.02
N ARG A 5 -1.93 -26.02 -12.77
CA ARG A 5 -2.78 -25.40 -13.80
C ARG A 5 -2.27 -23.97 -14.08
N PRO A 6 -2.66 -23.34 -15.21
CA PRO A 6 -2.17 -22.00 -15.57
C PRO A 6 -2.46 -20.92 -14.51
N ASP A 7 -3.49 -21.13 -13.70
CA ASP A 7 -3.95 -20.31 -12.57
C ASP A 7 -3.25 -20.63 -11.24
N GLY A 8 -2.16 -21.40 -11.26
CA GLY A 8 -1.38 -21.76 -10.06
C GLY A 8 -2.04 -22.81 -9.15
N SER A 9 -3.29 -23.20 -9.43
CA SER A 9 -4.02 -24.21 -8.65
C SER A 9 -3.60 -25.64 -8.98
N THR A 10 -3.89 -26.56 -8.06
CA THR A 10 -3.68 -28.00 -8.24
C THR A 10 -5.03 -28.75 -8.24
N ARG A 11 -5.00 -30.05 -8.56
CA ARG A 11 -6.19 -30.92 -8.45
C ARG A 11 -6.81 -30.91 -7.03
N TYR A 12 -6.00 -30.67 -6.00
CA TYR A 12 -6.39 -30.83 -4.59
C TYR A 12 -6.43 -29.51 -3.81
N ASN A 13 -5.85 -28.44 -4.36
CA ASN A 13 -5.91 -27.09 -3.81
C ASN A 13 -6.36 -26.13 -4.91
N PRO A 14 -7.54 -25.51 -4.81
CA PRO A 14 -8.02 -24.54 -5.80
C PRO A 14 -7.29 -23.20 -5.72
N GLU A 15 -6.54 -22.94 -4.64
CA GLU A 15 -5.79 -21.70 -4.45
C GLU A 15 -4.31 -21.86 -4.87
N PRO A 16 -3.64 -20.77 -5.30
CA PRO A 16 -2.20 -20.77 -5.54
C PRO A 16 -1.38 -20.98 -4.26
N ASP A 17 -0.20 -21.60 -4.39
CA ASP A 17 0.71 -21.85 -3.25
C ASP A 17 1.49 -20.60 -2.78
N PHE A 18 1.36 -19.46 -3.48
CA PHE A 18 1.98 -18.18 -3.11
C PHE A 18 1.02 -17.01 -3.36
N ARG A 19 1.21 -15.92 -2.62
CA ARG A 19 0.49 -14.65 -2.80
C ARG A 19 1.46 -13.48 -2.72
N PHE A 20 1.19 -12.43 -3.49
CA PHE A 20 1.91 -11.17 -3.46
C PHE A 20 1.19 -10.19 -2.56
N VAL A 21 1.92 -9.61 -1.60
CA VAL A 21 1.39 -8.54 -0.74
C VAL A 21 1.93 -7.21 -1.25
N LEU A 22 1.05 -6.38 -1.79
CA LEU A 22 1.39 -5.05 -2.29
C LEU A 22 1.15 -4.02 -1.20
N ILE A 23 2.23 -3.35 -0.80
CA ILE A 23 2.19 -2.33 0.24
C ILE A 23 1.84 -0.98 -0.38
N SER A 24 0.57 -0.60 -0.27
CA SER A 24 0.06 0.68 -0.75
C SER A 24 0.13 1.74 0.35
N LYS A 25 0.85 2.82 0.09
CA LYS A 25 0.98 3.93 1.03
C LYS A 25 -0.23 4.87 0.92
N PHE A 26 -0.87 5.17 2.05
CA PHE A 26 -1.89 6.21 2.17
C PHE A 26 -1.38 7.37 3.03
N LEU A 27 -1.96 8.56 2.86
CA LEU A 27 -1.56 9.72 3.65
C LEU A 27 -2.04 9.58 5.10
N SER A 28 -1.13 9.54 6.07
CA SER A 28 -1.55 9.52 7.48
C SER A 28 -2.12 10.87 7.91
N VAL A 29 -3.24 10.84 8.63
CA VAL A 29 -3.95 12.02 9.18
C VAL A 29 -3.12 12.75 10.24
N GLU A 30 -2.18 12.05 10.87
CA GLU A 30 -1.31 12.57 11.93
C GLU A 30 -0.16 13.45 11.42
N ASN A 31 0.01 13.59 10.11
CA ASN A 31 1.00 14.52 9.58
C ASN A 31 0.44 15.95 9.65
N GLU A 32 1.06 16.80 10.46
CA GLU A 32 0.86 18.24 10.33
C GLU A 32 1.46 18.69 9.00
N PHE A 33 0.62 19.23 8.11
CA PHE A 33 1.03 19.74 6.80
C PHE A 33 0.87 21.25 6.75
N THR A 34 1.90 21.93 6.25
CA THR A 34 1.75 23.29 5.76
C THR A 34 0.89 23.30 4.49
N ILE A 35 0.23 24.42 4.19
CA ILE A 35 -0.65 24.57 3.01
C ILE A 35 0.06 24.18 1.69
N ARG A 36 1.37 24.45 1.60
CA ARG A 36 2.18 24.11 0.42
C ARG A 36 2.37 22.60 0.26
N GLU A 37 2.61 21.89 1.36
CA GLU A 37 2.76 20.43 1.36
C GLU A 37 1.44 19.75 1.01
N GLY A 38 0.32 20.26 1.52
CA GLY A 38 -1.01 19.80 1.13
C GLY A 38 -1.27 19.91 -0.37
N LEU A 39 -0.85 21.02 -1.01
CA LEU A 39 -0.99 21.19 -2.46
C LEU A 39 -0.10 20.22 -3.24
N LEU A 40 1.15 20.04 -2.81
CA LEU A 40 2.09 19.10 -3.44
C LEU A 40 1.62 17.65 -3.33
N LEU A 41 1.15 17.23 -2.15
CA LEU A 41 0.63 15.89 -1.92
C LEU A 41 -0.66 15.63 -2.71
N ASN A 42 -1.57 16.59 -2.76
CA ASN A 42 -2.77 16.48 -3.59
C ASN A 42 -2.39 16.30 -5.07
N ALA A 43 -1.47 17.11 -5.60
CA ALA A 43 -0.99 16.94 -6.97
C ALA A 43 -0.38 15.55 -7.19
N TYR A 44 0.46 15.08 -6.26
CA TYR A 44 1.05 13.74 -6.30
C TYR A 44 -0.01 12.63 -6.32
N PHE A 45 -1.00 12.65 -5.42
CA PHE A 45 -2.04 11.62 -5.39
C PHE A 45 -2.95 11.65 -6.62
N GLN A 46 -3.18 12.82 -7.21
CA GLN A 46 -3.92 12.94 -8.46
C GLN A 46 -3.14 12.34 -9.63
N LEU A 47 -1.83 12.60 -9.71
CA LEU A 47 -0.95 11.93 -10.68
C LEU A 47 -0.90 10.42 -10.46
N LYS A 48 -0.78 9.96 -9.21
CA LYS A 48 -0.78 8.52 -8.87
C LYS A 48 -2.07 7.82 -9.31
N LYS A 49 -3.23 8.49 -9.21
CA LYS A 49 -4.52 7.94 -9.69
C LYS A 49 -4.61 7.81 -11.21
N TRP A 50 -3.89 8.67 -11.94
CA TRP A 50 -3.82 8.60 -13.41
C TRP A 50 -2.71 7.69 -13.92
N ALA A 51 -1.71 7.42 -13.09
CA ALA A 51 -0.65 6.48 -13.38
C ALA A 51 -1.16 5.03 -13.42
N GLN A 52 -0.34 4.14 -14.00
CA GLN A 52 -0.58 2.71 -13.99
C GLN A 52 -0.61 2.17 -12.54
N SER A 53 -1.51 1.24 -12.23
CA SER A 53 -1.56 0.64 -10.90
C SER A 53 -0.31 -0.20 -10.63
N ASP A 54 0.12 -0.23 -9.37
CA ASP A 54 1.31 -0.98 -8.94
C ASP A 54 1.19 -2.47 -9.35
N GLU A 55 0.00 -3.07 -9.19
CA GLU A 55 -0.33 -4.44 -9.63
C GLU A 55 -0.03 -4.67 -11.11
N GLN A 56 -0.49 -3.75 -11.97
CA GLN A 56 -0.28 -3.83 -13.42
C GLN A 56 1.17 -3.54 -13.80
N ALA A 57 1.85 -2.64 -13.09
CA ALA A 57 3.25 -2.30 -13.34
C ALA A 57 4.17 -3.48 -13.04
N PHE A 58 3.84 -4.29 -12.05
CA PHE A 58 4.55 -5.53 -11.72
C PHE A 58 4.13 -6.73 -12.58
N GLY A 59 3.09 -6.60 -13.41
CA GLY A 59 2.58 -7.69 -14.25
C GLY A 59 1.92 -8.81 -13.45
N LEU A 60 1.28 -8.47 -12.33
CA LEU A 60 0.63 -9.43 -11.44
C LEU A 60 -0.85 -9.62 -11.80
N ASP A 61 -1.33 -10.85 -11.70
CA ASP A 61 -2.74 -11.19 -11.83
C ASP A 61 -3.48 -10.99 -10.51
N LYS A 62 -4.72 -10.47 -10.58
CA LYS A 62 -5.52 -10.09 -9.39
C LYS A 62 -5.87 -11.26 -8.47
N SER A 63 -5.81 -12.50 -8.94
CA SER A 63 -6.11 -13.69 -8.14
C SER A 63 -5.06 -13.95 -7.06
N ASP A 64 -3.83 -13.47 -7.27
CA ASP A 64 -2.67 -13.86 -6.47
C ASP A 64 -2.14 -12.67 -5.64
N VAL A 65 -2.89 -11.56 -5.62
CA VAL A 65 -2.48 -10.28 -5.04
C VAL A 65 -3.40 -9.86 -3.90
N GLU A 66 -2.80 -9.50 -2.77
CA GLU A 66 -3.44 -8.82 -1.65
C GLU A 66 -2.83 -7.42 -1.51
N VAL A 67 -3.66 -6.38 -1.33
CA VAL A 67 -3.18 -5.00 -1.16
C VAL A 67 -3.31 -4.59 0.30
N GLU A 68 -2.18 -4.37 0.96
CA GLU A 68 -2.11 -3.88 2.34
C GLU A 68 -1.83 -2.38 2.38
N SER A 69 -2.65 -1.65 3.14
CA SER A 69 -2.52 -0.20 3.28
C SER A 69 -1.64 0.18 4.46
N VAL A 70 -0.59 0.96 4.24
CA VAL A 70 0.31 1.45 5.30
C VAL A 70 0.33 2.98 5.38
N PRO A 71 0.39 3.55 6.59
CA PRO A 71 0.43 5.00 6.75
C PRO A 71 1.77 5.53 6.26
N LEU A 72 1.73 6.55 5.40
CA LEU A 72 2.88 7.35 5.03
C LEU A 72 3.13 8.39 6.12
N ILE A 73 4.23 8.23 6.85
CA ILE A 73 4.73 9.22 7.80
C ILE A 73 5.68 10.14 7.03
N TYR A 74 5.31 11.42 6.93
CA TYR A 74 6.06 12.44 6.20
C TYR A 74 6.91 13.29 7.15
N HIS A 75 6.41 13.60 8.35
CA HIS A 75 7.15 14.28 9.41
C HIS A 75 7.47 13.35 10.57
N GLN A 76 8.65 13.53 11.18
CA GLN A 76 8.96 12.88 12.45
C GLN A 76 7.98 13.41 13.50
N ALA A 77 7.41 12.52 14.31
CA ALA A 77 6.56 12.92 15.42
C ALA A 77 7.33 13.88 16.33
N GLU A 78 6.72 15.02 16.65
CA GLU A 78 7.32 15.98 17.58
C GLU A 78 7.48 15.34 18.97
N SER A 79 8.57 15.67 19.65
CA SER A 79 8.79 15.21 21.02
C SER A 79 7.78 15.89 21.94
N VAL A 80 6.71 15.19 22.29
CA VAL A 80 5.74 15.67 23.27
C VAL A 80 6.34 15.54 24.67
N GLU A 81 6.68 16.67 25.29
CA GLU A 81 7.07 16.70 26.70
C GLU A 81 5.83 16.50 27.57
N LEU A 82 5.68 15.30 28.13
CA LEU A 82 4.57 14.98 29.03
C LEU A 82 4.81 15.61 30.40
N VAL A 83 3.98 16.60 30.76
CA VAL A 83 3.95 17.17 32.11
C VAL A 83 2.96 16.40 32.96
N ARG A 84 3.43 15.80 34.06
CA ARG A 84 2.54 15.15 35.03
C ARG A 84 1.70 16.21 35.76
N THR A 85 0.41 16.25 35.47
CA THR A 85 -0.54 17.06 36.24
C THR A 85 -0.69 16.47 37.64
N LYS A 86 -0.60 17.32 38.67
CA LYS A 86 -0.88 16.94 40.07
C LYS A 86 -2.38 16.87 40.32
#